data_AF-A0A7C4FWY3-F1
#
_entry.id   AF-A0A7C4FWY3-F1
#
_cell.length_a   1.000
_cell.length_b   1.000
_cell.length_c   1.000
_cell.angle_alpha   90.00
_cell.angle_beta   90.00
_cell.angle_gamma   90.00
#
_symmetry.space_group_name_H-M   'P 1'
#
loop_
_entity.id
_entity.type
_entity.pdbx_description
1 polymer ?
#
loop_
_entity_poly.entity_id
_entity_poly.type
_entity_poly.pdbx_seq_one_letter_code
_entity_poly.pdbx_strand_id
1 'polypeptide(L)'
;MDRSWLVLILVVGLALGAVWLWRERGAPPPLSLEEIRTKHIPQEGQATSYGIPLSLENAQLFADWYYEIRMTPAEARTLAEALGTIPTPCCDDTRLTRCCCEEGGLICNLVRSARGLGAWLVREKGFSGEKLKQAVEEWLRFAHPDYYVARAIKDMGQDPEVYGFSKRGACYRGWCEVSLSRSGCGGMGLTVKVF
;
A
#
# COMPACT_ATOMS: atom_id res chain seq x y z
N MET A 1 -55.51 17.72 -26.49
CA MET A 1 -54.28 17.08 -25.97
C MET A 1 -54.54 16.67 -24.55
N ASP A 2 -54.57 15.36 -24.32
CA ASP A 2 -55.05 14.74 -23.08
C ASP A 2 -54.03 14.92 -21.95
N ARG A 3 -54.44 15.50 -20.81
CA ARG A 3 -53.58 15.79 -19.63
C ARG A 3 -52.85 14.54 -19.13
N SER A 4 -53.40 13.37 -19.43
CA SER A 4 -52.87 12.04 -19.11
C SER A 4 -51.47 11.79 -19.68
N TRP A 5 -51.13 12.34 -20.85
CA TRP A 5 -49.81 12.15 -21.48
C TRP A 5 -48.70 12.95 -20.80
N LEU A 6 -49.02 14.16 -20.31
CA LEU A 6 -48.06 15.00 -19.59
C LEU A 6 -47.66 14.38 -18.24
N VAL A 7 -48.61 13.73 -17.56
CA VAL A 7 -48.35 13.01 -16.30
C VAL A 7 -47.45 11.80 -16.53
N LEU A 8 -47.69 11.04 -17.60
CA LEU A 8 -46.89 9.87 -17.96
C LEU A 8 -45.42 10.23 -18.26
N ILE A 9 -45.18 11.29 -19.03
CA ILE A 9 -43.83 11.76 -19.34
C ILE A 9 -43.10 12.21 -18.08
N LEU A 10 -43.80 12.89 -17.16
CA LEU A 10 -43.21 13.40 -15.92
C LEU A 10 -42.84 12.26 -14.95
N VAL A 11 -43.69 11.22 -14.85
CA VAL A 11 -43.40 10.02 -14.06
C VAL A 11 -42.23 9.23 -14.63
N VAL A 12 -42.17 9.03 -15.95
CA VAL A 12 -41.06 8.33 -16.60
C VAL A 12 -39.76 9.13 -16.47
N GLY A 13 -39.81 10.45 -16.62
CA GLY A 13 -38.66 11.34 -16.41
C GLY A 13 -38.12 11.28 -14.98
N LEU A 14 -39.00 11.28 -13.98
CA LEU A 14 -38.60 11.13 -12.57
C LEU A 14 -38.03 9.74 -12.27
N ALA A 15 -38.61 8.68 -12.84
CA ALA A 15 -38.11 7.31 -12.67
C ALA A 15 -36.72 7.13 -13.31
N LEU A 16 -36.52 7.64 -14.52
CA LEU A 16 -35.22 7.63 -15.20
C LEU A 16 -34.20 8.48 -14.47
N GLY A 17 -34.60 9.66 -13.98
CA GLY A 17 -33.74 10.53 -13.15
C GLY A 17 -33.33 9.86 -11.85
N ALA A 18 -34.24 9.15 -11.17
CA ALA A 18 -33.95 8.40 -9.95
C ALA A 18 -33.01 7.21 -10.20
N VAL A 19 -33.22 6.45 -11.29
CA VAL A 19 -32.32 5.35 -11.69
C VAL A 19 -30.93 5.87 -12.05
N TRP A 20 -30.84 7.01 -12.73
CA TRP A 20 -29.58 7.66 -13.06
C TRP A 20 -28.86 8.15 -11.79
N LEU A 21 -29.57 8.83 -10.89
CA LEU A 21 -29.05 9.25 -9.58
C LEU A 21 -28.61 8.07 -8.70
N TRP A 22 -29.33 6.95 -8.72
CA TRP A 22 -28.97 5.76 -7.94
C TRP A 22 -27.75 5.04 -8.55
N ARG A 23 -27.66 5.02 -9.88
CA ARG A 23 -26.47 4.53 -10.61
C ARG A 23 -25.24 5.39 -10.36
N GLU A 24 -25.39 6.72 -10.26
CA GLU A 24 -24.28 7.62 -9.94
C GLU A 24 -23.88 7.60 -8.47
N ARG A 25 -24.85 7.45 -7.55
CA ARG A 25 -24.55 7.43 -6.10
C ARG A 25 -23.91 6.14 -5.61
N GLY A 26 -23.99 5.05 -6.38
CA GLY A 26 -23.51 3.74 -5.98
C GLY A 26 -24.25 3.19 -4.76
N ALA A 27 -24.20 1.87 -4.55
CA ALA A 27 -24.61 1.33 -3.26
C ALA A 27 -23.63 1.86 -2.19
N PRO A 28 -24.10 2.19 -0.97
CA PRO A 28 -23.19 2.49 0.11
C PRO A 28 -22.23 1.31 0.30
N PRO A 29 -20.96 1.58 0.64
CA PRO A 29 -19.99 0.53 0.81
C PRO A 29 -20.45 -0.55 1.78
N PRO A 30 -20.17 -1.83 1.47
CA PRO A 30 -20.53 -2.94 2.35
C PRO A 30 -19.74 -2.95 3.67
N LEU A 31 -18.64 -2.17 3.78
CA LEU A 31 -17.81 -2.05 4.96
C LEU A 31 -17.46 -0.59 5.26
N SER A 32 -17.47 -0.23 6.54
CA SER A 32 -16.96 1.05 7.04
C SER A 32 -15.44 1.14 6.89
N LEU A 33 -14.92 2.37 6.88
CA LEU A 33 -13.47 2.60 6.78
C LEU A 33 -12.68 1.91 7.90
N GLU A 34 -13.25 1.89 9.11
CA GLU A 34 -12.62 1.26 10.28
C GLU A 34 -12.53 -0.26 10.12
N GLU A 35 -13.57 -0.89 9.57
CA GLU A 35 -13.56 -2.33 9.28
C GLU A 35 -12.52 -2.67 8.21
N ILE A 36 -12.37 -1.83 7.18
CA ILE A 36 -11.34 -2.00 6.15
C ILE A 36 -9.95 -1.88 6.78
N ARG A 37 -9.71 -0.86 7.61
CA ARG A 37 -8.44 -0.67 8.31
C ARG A 37 -8.10 -1.87 9.20
N THR A 38 -9.02 -2.26 10.07
CA THR A 38 -8.82 -3.40 11.01
C THR A 38 -8.54 -4.71 10.27
N LYS A 39 -9.18 -4.92 9.12
CA LYS A 39 -9.00 -6.14 8.33
C LYS A 39 -7.66 -6.19 7.57
N HIS A 40 -7.19 -5.05 7.08
CA HIS A 40 -6.06 -5.00 6.15
C HIS A 40 -4.75 -4.50 6.75
N ILE A 41 -4.79 -3.75 7.85
CA ILE A 41 -3.63 -3.08 8.43
C ILE A 41 -3.25 -3.76 9.75
N PRO A 42 -2.07 -4.39 9.83
CA PRO A 42 -1.53 -4.91 11.08
C PRO A 42 -1.38 -3.80 12.13
N GLN A 43 -1.45 -4.17 13.40
CA GLN A 43 -1.39 -3.22 14.52
C GLN A 43 0.05 -3.02 15.03
N GLU A 44 0.33 -1.83 15.59
CA GLU A 44 1.56 -1.58 16.35
C GLU A 44 1.70 -2.62 17.49
N GLY A 45 2.93 -3.11 17.70
CA GLY A 45 3.25 -4.13 18.69
C GLY A 45 2.83 -5.55 18.32
N GLN A 46 2.15 -5.76 17.19
CA GLN A 46 1.76 -7.11 16.75
C GLN A 46 2.99 -8.00 16.57
N ALA A 47 2.96 -9.19 17.17
CA ALA A 47 4.02 -10.19 16.99
C ALA A 47 4.04 -10.69 15.55
N THR A 48 5.25 -10.89 15.02
CA THR A 48 5.47 -11.32 13.64
C THR A 48 6.06 -12.73 13.60
N SER A 49 5.91 -13.40 12.46
CA SER A 49 6.50 -14.74 12.24
C SER A 49 8.03 -14.75 12.30
N TYR A 50 8.66 -13.58 12.24
CA TYR A 50 10.11 -13.39 12.23
C TYR A 50 10.68 -12.87 13.56
N GLY A 51 9.83 -12.67 14.57
CA GLY A 51 10.24 -12.42 15.96
C GLY A 51 10.58 -10.97 16.30
N ILE A 52 10.31 -10.02 15.40
CA ILE A 52 10.42 -8.57 15.67
C ILE A 52 9.01 -8.00 15.60
N PRO A 53 8.44 -7.47 16.71
CA PRO A 53 7.11 -6.87 16.68
C PRO A 53 7.01 -5.71 15.69
N LEU A 54 5.82 -5.49 15.13
CA LEU A 54 5.59 -4.37 14.21
C LEU A 54 5.72 -3.05 14.97
N SER A 55 6.66 -2.22 14.52
CA SER A 55 6.84 -0.87 15.03
C SER A 55 7.55 -0.03 13.99
N LEU A 56 7.11 1.22 13.80
CA LEU A 56 7.78 2.12 12.86
C LEU A 56 9.20 2.47 13.31
N GLU A 57 9.53 2.30 14.60
CA GLU A 57 10.88 2.48 15.12
C GLU A 57 11.88 1.49 14.51
N ASN A 58 11.41 0.31 14.05
CA ASN A 58 12.24 -0.66 13.35
C ASN A 58 12.61 -0.23 11.92
N ALA A 59 11.99 0.82 11.38
CA ALA A 59 12.20 1.22 9.99
C ALA A 59 13.67 1.56 9.71
N GLN A 60 14.37 2.20 10.66
CA GLN A 60 15.80 2.50 10.51
C GLN A 60 16.62 1.21 10.47
N LEU A 61 16.45 0.32 11.44
CA LEU A 61 17.15 -0.97 11.50
C LEU A 61 16.98 -1.76 10.20
N PHE A 62 15.74 -1.87 9.71
CA PHE A 62 15.47 -2.56 8.46
C PHE A 62 16.09 -1.87 7.26
N ALA A 63 16.13 -0.53 7.26
CA ALA A 63 16.73 0.24 6.19
C ALA A 63 18.26 0.18 6.20
N ASP A 64 18.89 -0.03 7.35
CA ASP A 64 20.34 -0.19 7.49
C ASP A 64 20.80 -1.56 6.98
N TRP A 65 20.04 -2.62 7.28
CA TRP A 65 20.29 -3.97 6.76
C TRP A 65 20.38 -4.06 5.24
N TYR A 66 19.73 -3.15 4.51
CA TYR A 66 19.86 -3.07 3.05
C TYR A 66 21.31 -2.89 2.59
N TYR A 67 22.12 -2.15 3.33
CA TYR A 67 23.53 -1.92 3.01
C TYR A 67 24.48 -2.86 3.74
N GLU A 68 24.11 -3.27 4.97
CA GLU A 68 24.96 -4.08 5.82
C GLU A 68 24.97 -5.56 5.43
N ILE A 69 23.83 -6.10 5.01
CA ILE A 69 23.70 -7.53 4.71
C ILE A 69 24.26 -7.83 3.32
N ARG A 70 25.41 -8.50 3.30
CA ARG A 70 26.02 -9.03 2.08
C ARG A 70 25.36 -10.35 1.71
N MET A 71 24.55 -10.34 0.65
CA MET A 71 23.87 -11.54 0.17
C MET A 71 24.74 -12.33 -0.80
N THR A 72 24.65 -13.66 -0.75
CA THR A 72 25.17 -14.54 -1.80
C THR A 72 24.30 -14.43 -3.06
N PRO A 73 24.79 -14.84 -4.24
CA PRO A 73 23.96 -14.85 -5.45
C PRO A 73 22.69 -15.70 -5.34
N ALA A 74 22.72 -16.78 -4.56
CA ALA A 74 21.55 -17.62 -4.34
C ALA A 74 20.51 -16.93 -3.48
N GLU A 75 20.92 -16.32 -2.37
CA GLU A 75 20.04 -15.55 -1.49
C GLU A 75 19.44 -14.35 -2.22
N ALA A 76 20.24 -13.63 -3.02
CA ALA A 76 19.76 -12.49 -3.80
C ALA A 76 18.68 -12.89 -4.82
N ARG A 77 18.80 -14.08 -5.43
CA ARG A 77 17.75 -14.65 -6.29
C ARG A 77 16.49 -14.96 -5.49
N THR A 78 16.60 -15.61 -4.34
CA THR A 78 15.45 -15.89 -3.46
C THR A 78 14.72 -14.62 -3.06
N LEU A 79 15.45 -13.56 -2.71
CA LEU A 79 14.85 -12.27 -2.40
C LEU A 79 14.15 -11.67 -3.62
N ALA A 80 14.82 -11.66 -4.77
CA ALA A 80 14.28 -11.09 -6.00
C ALA A 80 13.02 -11.81 -6.48
N GLU A 81 12.96 -13.14 -6.36
CA GLU A 81 11.78 -13.94 -6.71
C GLU A 81 10.57 -13.56 -5.86
N ALA A 82 10.73 -13.45 -4.53
CA ALA A 82 9.64 -13.06 -3.65
C ALA A 82 9.20 -11.61 -3.88
N LEU A 83 10.15 -10.66 -3.84
CA LEU A 83 9.87 -9.23 -3.97
C LEU A 83 9.39 -8.84 -5.37
N GLY A 84 9.75 -9.62 -6.40
CA GLY A 84 9.33 -9.38 -7.79
C GLY A 84 7.81 -9.49 -8.00
N THR A 85 7.09 -10.04 -7.03
CA THR A 85 5.61 -10.14 -7.07
C THR A 85 4.90 -8.99 -6.36
N ILE A 86 5.61 -8.25 -5.50
CA ILE A 86 5.03 -7.20 -4.65
C ILE A 86 5.10 -5.87 -5.41
N PRO A 87 3.97 -5.19 -5.70
CA PRO A 87 3.99 -3.83 -6.24
C PRO A 87 4.70 -2.86 -5.27
N THR A 88 5.44 -1.90 -5.80
CA THR A 88 6.10 -0.87 -5.00
C THR A 88 5.08 0.15 -4.47
N PRO A 89 4.78 0.20 -3.16
CA PRO A 89 3.63 0.97 -2.64
C PRO A 89 3.68 2.48 -2.87
N CYS A 90 4.86 3.05 -3.10
CA CYS A 90 5.00 4.49 -3.33
C CYS A 90 4.63 4.93 -4.76
N CYS A 91 4.54 4.01 -5.73
CA CYS A 91 4.27 4.35 -7.14
C CYS A 91 3.47 3.31 -7.95
N ASP A 92 3.34 2.06 -7.52
CA ASP A 92 2.69 0.93 -8.23
C ASP A 92 3.26 0.51 -9.60
N ASP A 93 4.03 1.36 -10.25
CA ASP A 93 4.54 1.13 -11.60
C ASP A 93 5.72 0.15 -11.66
N THR A 94 6.24 -0.22 -10.49
CA THR A 94 7.37 -1.14 -10.34
C THR A 94 7.05 -2.23 -9.32
N ARG A 95 7.95 -3.21 -9.23
CA ARG A 95 7.94 -4.25 -8.19
C ARG A 95 8.97 -3.88 -7.14
N LEU A 96 8.85 -4.42 -5.94
CA LEU A 96 9.79 -4.09 -4.86
C LEU A 96 11.26 -4.37 -5.21
N THR A 97 11.57 -5.18 -6.21
CA THR A 97 12.93 -5.35 -6.77
C THR A 97 13.51 -4.12 -7.46
N ARG A 98 12.69 -3.13 -7.82
CA ARG A 98 13.11 -1.86 -8.44
C ARG A 98 12.36 -0.66 -7.83
N CYS A 99 13.05 0.44 -7.56
CA CYS A 99 12.44 1.69 -7.11
C CYS A 99 12.63 2.76 -8.18
N CYS A 100 11.59 3.52 -8.51
CA CYS A 100 11.69 4.60 -9.51
C CYS A 100 12.76 5.65 -9.16
N CYS A 101 13.03 5.85 -7.86
CA CYS A 101 14.06 6.79 -7.39
C CYS A 101 15.49 6.35 -7.76
N GLU A 102 15.71 5.06 -8.09
CA GLU A 102 17.04 4.53 -8.43
C GLU A 102 17.58 5.13 -9.73
N GLU A 103 16.71 5.62 -10.61
CA GLU A 103 17.13 6.33 -11.83
C GLU A 103 17.91 7.62 -11.51
N GLY A 104 17.63 8.24 -10.36
CA GLY A 104 18.38 9.38 -9.83
C GLY A 104 19.50 9.01 -8.86
N GLY A 105 19.83 7.73 -8.72
CA GLY A 105 20.82 7.25 -7.74
C GLY A 105 20.33 7.27 -6.29
N LEU A 106 19.01 7.34 -6.07
CA LEU A 106 18.38 7.37 -4.76
C LEU A 106 17.53 6.12 -4.51
N ILE A 107 17.15 5.90 -3.25
CA ILE A 107 16.17 4.88 -2.87
C ILE A 107 15.33 5.44 -1.72
N CYS A 108 14.01 5.32 -1.80
CA CYS A 108 13.16 5.78 -0.70
C CYS A 108 13.20 4.79 0.47
N ASN A 109 13.07 5.31 1.69
CA ASN A 109 13.24 4.53 2.90
C ASN A 109 12.14 3.49 3.13
N LEU A 110 10.97 3.65 2.52
CA LEU A 110 9.94 2.61 2.45
C LEU A 110 10.43 1.37 1.71
N VAL A 111 11.01 1.53 0.51
CA VAL A 111 11.57 0.40 -0.25
C VAL A 111 12.85 -0.12 0.41
N ARG A 112 13.71 0.77 0.91
CA ARG A 112 14.96 0.39 1.57
C ARG A 112 14.72 -0.49 2.78
N SER A 113 13.79 -0.10 3.67
CA SER A 113 13.40 -0.91 4.83
C SER A 113 12.81 -2.26 4.43
N ALA A 114 11.91 -2.31 3.45
CA ALA A 114 11.32 -3.56 2.98
C ALA A 114 12.37 -4.53 2.41
N ARG A 115 13.33 -4.03 1.62
CA ARG A 115 14.40 -4.85 1.05
C ARG A 115 15.42 -5.30 2.10
N GLY A 116 15.79 -4.44 3.04
CA GLY A 116 16.72 -4.81 4.10
C GLY A 116 16.12 -5.81 5.09
N LEU A 117 14.84 -5.66 5.45
CA LEU A 117 14.09 -6.72 6.16
C LEU A 117 14.12 -8.03 5.36
N GLY A 118 13.79 -7.99 4.07
CA GLY A 118 13.81 -9.18 3.22
C GLY A 118 15.19 -9.84 3.16
N ALA A 119 16.28 -9.07 3.08
CA ALA A 119 17.64 -9.59 3.08
C ALA A 119 17.96 -10.33 4.39
N TRP A 120 17.60 -9.75 5.53
CA TRP A 120 17.76 -10.38 6.84
C TRP A 120 16.93 -11.66 6.98
N LEU A 121 15.67 -11.64 6.53
CA LEU A 121 14.78 -12.80 6.57
C LEU A 121 15.34 -13.98 5.76
N VAL A 122 15.90 -13.71 4.57
CA VAL A 122 16.56 -14.75 3.77
C VAL A 122 17.79 -15.28 4.50
N ARG A 123 18.69 -14.39 4.93
CA ARG A 123 20.01 -14.77 5.42
C ARG A 123 19.98 -15.40 6.82
N GLU A 124 19.28 -14.76 7.75
CA GLU A 124 19.31 -15.12 9.17
C GLU A 124 18.16 -16.04 9.58
N LYS A 125 17.05 -16.02 8.83
CA LYS A 125 15.86 -16.82 9.13
C LYS A 125 15.57 -17.91 8.11
N GLY A 126 16.28 -17.94 6.97
CA GLY A 126 16.06 -18.92 5.91
C GLY A 126 14.70 -18.80 5.25
N PHE A 127 14.06 -17.62 5.28
CA PHE A 127 12.76 -17.43 4.65
C PHE A 127 12.89 -17.41 3.13
N SER A 128 11.90 -17.97 2.44
CA SER A 128 11.83 -18.02 0.98
C SER A 128 10.37 -18.07 0.50
N GLY A 129 10.17 -17.89 -0.81
CA GLY A 129 8.87 -18.03 -1.47
C GLY A 129 7.77 -17.19 -0.82
N GLU A 130 6.60 -17.80 -0.63
CA GLU A 130 5.41 -17.13 -0.11
C GLU A 130 5.61 -16.64 1.35
N LYS A 131 6.39 -17.36 2.16
CA LYS A 131 6.66 -16.95 3.55
C LYS A 131 7.44 -15.64 3.60
N LEU A 132 8.46 -15.50 2.75
CA LEU A 132 9.23 -14.27 2.64
C LEU A 132 8.36 -13.11 2.15
N LYS A 133 7.56 -13.37 1.11
CA LYS A 133 6.65 -12.37 0.54
C LYS A 133 5.67 -11.85 1.59
N GLN A 134 4.99 -12.75 2.31
CA GLN A 134 4.00 -12.37 3.33
C GLN A 134 4.62 -11.57 4.48
N ALA A 135 5.83 -11.93 4.93
CA ALA A 135 6.53 -11.19 5.98
C ALA A 135 6.87 -9.75 5.55
N VAL A 136 7.31 -9.57 4.30
CA VAL A 136 7.62 -8.24 3.76
C VAL A 136 6.33 -7.44 3.50
N GLU A 137 5.27 -8.06 2.99
CA GLU A 137 3.97 -7.41 2.81
C GLU A 137 3.31 -7.04 4.15
N GLU A 138 3.52 -7.81 5.21
CA GLU A 138 3.11 -7.45 6.57
C GLU A 138 3.78 -6.15 7.03
N TRP A 139 5.09 -6.02 6.84
CA TRP A 139 5.82 -4.77 7.12
C TRP A 139 5.29 -3.60 6.30
N LEU A 140 5.12 -3.77 4.98
CA LEU A 140 4.64 -2.69 4.11
C LEU A 140 3.22 -2.23 4.45
N ARG A 141 2.32 -3.17 4.76
CA ARG A 141 0.94 -2.85 5.17
C ARG A 141 0.93 -2.00 6.43
N PHE A 142 1.81 -2.32 7.36
CA PHE A 142 1.98 -1.55 8.57
C PHE A 142 2.67 -0.19 8.33
N ALA A 143 3.74 -0.15 7.54
CA ALA A 143 4.55 1.05 7.31
C ALA A 143 3.94 2.05 6.32
N HIS A 144 3.01 1.62 5.48
CA HIS A 144 2.35 2.46 4.47
C HIS A 144 0.83 2.19 4.40
N PRO A 145 0.10 2.37 5.51
CA PRO A 145 -1.24 1.81 5.67
C PRO A 145 -2.27 2.42 4.72
N ASP A 146 -2.23 3.73 4.49
CA ASP A 146 -3.23 4.40 3.64
C ASP A 146 -3.22 3.89 2.20
N TYR A 147 -2.05 3.50 1.66
CA TYR A 147 -1.97 2.87 0.35
C TYR A 147 -2.71 1.52 0.32
N TYR A 148 -2.51 0.69 1.34
CA TYR A 148 -3.15 -0.62 1.40
C TYR A 148 -4.65 -0.54 1.69
N VAL A 149 -5.09 0.47 2.44
CA VAL A 149 -6.52 0.79 2.59
C VAL A 149 -7.10 1.22 1.24
N ALA A 150 -6.45 2.13 0.52
CA ALA A 150 -6.89 2.59 -0.79
C ALA A 150 -6.97 1.42 -1.80
N ARG A 151 -5.98 0.52 -1.80
CA ARG A 151 -6.00 -0.72 -2.58
C ARG A 151 -7.18 -1.61 -2.22
N ALA A 152 -7.43 -1.85 -0.93
CA ALA A 152 -8.55 -2.67 -0.49
C ALA A 152 -9.91 -2.08 -0.93
N ILE A 153 -10.08 -0.76 -0.85
CA ILE A 153 -11.27 -0.05 -1.35
C ILE A 153 -11.44 -0.27 -2.85
N LYS A 154 -10.36 -0.10 -3.61
CA LYS A 154 -10.34 -0.33 -5.06
C LYS A 154 -10.67 -1.78 -5.43
N ASP A 155 -10.14 -2.75 -4.70
CA ASP A 155 -10.38 -4.18 -4.93
C ASP A 155 -11.85 -4.57 -4.65
N MET A 156 -12.57 -3.79 -3.84
CA MET A 156 -14.02 -3.89 -3.66
C MET A 156 -14.85 -3.17 -4.74
N GLY A 157 -14.20 -2.64 -5.79
CA GLY A 157 -14.87 -1.94 -6.88
C GLY A 157 -15.28 -0.50 -6.56
N GLN A 158 -14.69 0.10 -5.52
CA GLN A 158 -15.03 1.45 -5.05
C GLN A 158 -13.93 2.45 -5.33
N ASP A 159 -14.30 3.74 -5.29
CA ASP A 159 -13.36 4.84 -5.48
C ASP A 159 -12.72 5.26 -4.13
N PRO A 160 -11.39 5.09 -3.94
CA PRO A 160 -10.71 5.51 -2.72
C PRO A 160 -10.80 7.01 -2.41
N GLU A 161 -11.03 7.87 -3.42
CA GLU A 161 -11.14 9.32 -3.22
C GLU A 161 -12.40 9.70 -2.42
N VAL A 162 -13.46 8.89 -2.51
CA VAL A 162 -14.69 9.06 -1.70
C VAL A 162 -14.38 8.91 -0.20
N TYR A 163 -13.32 8.19 0.13
CA TYR A 163 -12.84 7.97 1.49
C TYR A 163 -11.68 8.88 1.90
N GLY A 164 -11.32 9.84 1.05
CA GLY A 164 -10.20 10.76 1.30
C GLY A 164 -8.82 10.19 0.97
N PHE A 165 -8.73 9.04 0.30
CA PHE A 165 -7.44 8.51 -0.16
C PHE A 165 -7.13 8.98 -1.58
N SER A 166 -5.86 9.29 -1.81
CA SER A 166 -5.42 9.62 -3.17
C SER A 166 -5.30 8.36 -4.03
N LYS A 167 -5.67 8.47 -5.31
CA LYS A 167 -5.35 7.47 -6.34
C LYS A 167 -3.86 7.44 -6.73
N ARG A 168 -3.07 8.42 -6.28
CA ARG A 168 -1.65 8.55 -6.59
C ARG A 168 -0.80 8.12 -5.40
N GLY A 169 0.18 7.26 -5.67
CA GLY A 169 1.19 6.87 -4.68
C GLY A 169 2.01 8.07 -4.17
N ALA A 170 2.66 7.91 -3.01
CA ALA A 170 3.44 8.96 -2.36
C ALA A 170 4.49 9.62 -3.28
N CYS A 171 5.12 8.86 -4.18
CA CYS A 171 6.10 9.39 -5.14
C CYS A 171 5.47 10.44 -6.06
N TYR A 172 4.31 10.15 -6.65
CA TYR A 172 3.60 11.04 -7.57
C TYR A 172 2.95 12.25 -6.91
N ARG A 173 2.93 12.27 -5.58
CA ARG A 173 2.49 13.42 -4.77
C ARG A 173 3.65 14.27 -4.27
N GLY A 174 4.90 13.91 -4.57
CA GLY A 174 6.08 14.58 -4.03
C GLY A 174 6.32 14.30 -2.55
N TRP A 175 5.78 13.19 -2.03
CA TRP A 175 5.85 12.83 -0.59
C TRP A 175 7.03 11.91 -0.27
N CYS A 176 8.08 11.93 -1.11
CA CYS A 176 9.29 11.14 -0.90
C CYS A 176 9.97 11.49 0.44
N GLU A 177 9.99 12.78 0.79
CA GLU A 177 10.63 13.31 2.01
C GLU A 177 9.70 13.41 3.23
N VAL A 178 8.45 12.97 3.09
CA VAL A 178 7.45 12.90 4.16
C VAL A 178 7.67 11.63 4.98
N SER A 179 7.41 11.70 6.28
CA SER A 179 7.58 10.60 7.22
C SER A 179 6.63 9.42 6.95
N LEU A 180 7.02 8.21 7.37
CA LEU A 180 6.23 6.99 7.18
C LEU A 180 4.86 7.06 7.87
N SER A 181 4.81 7.58 9.11
CA SER A 181 3.54 7.75 9.86
C SER A 181 2.53 8.67 9.18
N ARG A 182 2.99 9.52 8.26
CA ARG A 182 2.17 10.44 7.47
C ARG A 182 1.96 9.96 6.05
N SER A 183 2.10 8.66 5.80
CA SER A 183 1.91 8.04 4.49
C SER A 183 2.87 8.59 3.41
N GLY A 184 4.06 9.02 3.83
CA GLY A 184 5.19 9.36 2.98
C GLY A 184 6.09 8.15 2.70
N CYS A 185 7.23 8.40 2.04
CA CYS A 185 8.23 7.36 1.78
C CYS A 185 9.35 7.28 2.82
N GLY A 186 9.32 8.11 3.86
CA GLY A 186 10.30 8.12 4.95
C GLY A 186 11.62 8.81 4.61
N GLY A 187 11.69 9.61 3.54
CA GLY A 187 12.93 10.20 3.04
C GLY A 187 13.69 9.31 2.07
N MET A 188 14.70 9.91 1.41
CA MET A 188 15.66 9.21 0.55
C MET A 188 17.10 9.26 1.09
N GLY A 189 17.31 9.88 2.26
CA GLY A 189 18.59 9.92 2.96
C GLY A 189 18.86 8.70 3.84
N LEU A 190 20.02 8.67 4.49
CA LEU A 190 20.42 7.56 5.38
C LEU A 190 19.53 7.45 6.62
N THR A 191 19.00 8.56 7.12
CA THR A 191 18.05 8.55 8.24
C THR A 191 16.63 8.37 7.74
N VAL A 192 15.91 7.42 8.35
CA VAL A 192 14.49 7.17 8.09
C VAL A 192 13.64 8.13 8.90
N LYS A 193 12.76 8.86 8.20
CA LYS A 193 11.78 9.75 8.81
C LYS A 193 10.55 8.95 9.21
N VAL A 194 10.40 8.72 10.51
CA VAL A 194 9.28 7.95 11.04
C VAL A 194 8.09 8.85 11.40
N PHE A 195 8.33 9.97 12.08
CA PHE A 195 7.32 10.93 12.55
C PHE A 195 7.41 12.27 11.81
#